data_AF-A0A938G235-F1
#
_entry.id   AF-A0A938G235-F1
#
_cell.length_a   1.000
_cell.length_b   1.000
_cell.length_c   1.000
_cell.angle_alpha   90.00
_cell.angle_beta   90.00
_cell.angle_gamma   90.00
#
_symmetry.space_group_name_H-M   'P 1'
#
loop_
_entity.id
_entity.type
_entity.pdbx_description
1 polymer ?
#
loop_
_entity_poly.entity_id
_entity_poly.type
_entity_poly.pdbx_seq_one_letter_code
_entity_poly.pdbx_strand_id
1 'polypeptide(L)'
;MDAVGLAASVILGATMCVAAFSKLRTGRAWEAQGSALGAPRIVLPLVPWIELALGALLIVQIAATAVSIAALALLGSFSLLLAFNLARGRRPVCACFGEWSTKPLGPGHLVRNGVLEALAVVVLVASVA
;
A
#
# COMPACT_ATOMS: atom_id res chain seq x y z
N MET A 1 -11.64 12.00 -15.53
CA MET A 1 -10.73 10.86 -15.72
C MET A 1 -10.81 10.35 -17.15
N ASP A 2 -9.67 10.40 -17.81
CA ASP A 2 -9.40 9.79 -19.10
C ASP A 2 -9.13 8.28 -18.98
N ALA A 3 -8.94 7.59 -20.11
CA ALA A 3 -8.72 6.14 -20.14
C ALA A 3 -7.48 5.71 -19.34
N VAL A 4 -6.41 6.52 -19.37
CA VAL A 4 -5.17 6.24 -18.66
C VAL A 4 -5.38 6.36 -17.15
N GLY A 5 -6.01 7.44 -16.68
CA GLY A 5 -6.35 7.62 -15.26
C GLY A 5 -7.29 6.54 -14.73
N LEU A 6 -8.28 6.12 -15.52
CA LEU A 6 -9.18 5.02 -15.16
C LEU A 6 -8.42 3.70 -15.02
N ALA A 7 -7.58 3.35 -15.99
CA ALA A 7 -6.78 2.12 -15.94
C ALA A 7 -5.84 2.12 -14.73
N ALA A 8 -5.16 3.24 -14.46
CA ALA A 8 -4.31 3.40 -13.28
C ALA A 8 -5.10 3.24 -11.97
N SER A 9 -6.30 3.81 -11.89
CA SER A 9 -7.19 3.71 -10.72
C SER A 9 -7.59 2.27 -10.43
N VAL A 10 -8.02 1.54 -11.46
CA VAL A 10 -8.42 0.14 -11.34
C VAL A 10 -7.22 -0.75 -10.97
N ILE A 11 -6.06 -0.56 -11.59
CA ILE A 11 -4.85 -1.34 -11.27
C ILE A 11 -4.39 -1.10 -9.83
N LEU A 12 -4.31 0.17 -9.42
CA LEU A 12 -3.94 0.54 -8.06
C LEU A 12 -4.95 -0.03 -7.06
N GLY A 13 -6.24 0.19 -7.30
CA GLY A 13 -7.31 -0.28 -6.41
C GLY A 13 -7.34 -1.80 -6.28
N ALA A 14 -7.19 -2.54 -7.39
CA ALA A 14 -7.08 -3.99 -7.37
C ALA A 14 -5.87 -4.47 -6.56
N THR A 15 -4.72 -3.80 -6.71
CA THR A 15 -3.51 -4.11 -5.95
C THR A 15 -3.71 -3.91 -4.46
N MET A 16 -4.37 -2.81 -4.05
CA MET A 16 -4.69 -2.55 -2.64
C MET A 16 -5.66 -3.59 -2.07
N CYS A 17 -6.69 -3.99 -2.84
CA CYS A 17 -7.62 -5.04 -2.42
C CYS A 17 -6.92 -6.40 -2.25
N VAL A 18 -6.02 -6.77 -3.15
CA VAL A 18 -5.22 -8.01 -3.04
C VAL A 18 -4.29 -7.94 -1.82
N ALA A 19 -3.65 -6.79 -1.60
CA ALA A 19 -2.79 -6.58 -0.43
C ALA A 19 -3.60 -6.68 0.87
N ALA A 20 -4.79 -6.08 0.93
CA ALA A 20 -5.70 -6.15 2.07
C ALA A 20 -6.12 -7.61 2.35
N PHE A 21 -6.56 -8.33 1.33
CA PHE A 21 -6.96 -9.74 1.47
C PHE A 21 -5.80 -10.61 1.97
N SER A 22 -4.59 -10.40 1.47
CA SER A 22 -3.41 -11.12 1.95
C SER A 22 -3.12 -10.86 3.43
N LYS A 23 -3.26 -9.61 3.89
CA LYS A 23 -3.09 -9.25 5.30
C LYS A 23 -4.19 -9.82 6.19
N LEU A 24 -5.45 -9.77 5.74
CA LEU A 24 -6.58 -10.37 6.46
C LEU A 24 -6.43 -11.89 6.61
N ARG A 25 -5.95 -12.57 5.55
CA ARG A 25 -5.70 -14.01 5.57
C ARG A 25 -4.58 -14.41 6.53
N THR A 26 -3.53 -13.61 6.61
CA THR A 26 -2.37 -13.85 7.49
C THR A 26 -2.60 -13.40 8.94
N GLY A 27 -3.48 -12.42 9.15
CA GLY A 27 -3.95 -11.97 10.45
C GLY A 27 -2.82 -11.65 11.42
N ARG A 28 -2.77 -12.37 12.55
CA ARG A 28 -1.76 -12.17 13.60
C ARG A 28 -0.32 -12.32 13.13
N ALA A 29 -0.06 -13.18 12.13
CA ALA A 29 1.28 -13.35 11.58
C ALA A 29 1.76 -12.05 10.91
N TRP A 30 0.86 -11.38 10.19
CA TRP A 30 1.14 -10.08 9.59
C TRP A 30 1.29 -8.97 10.64
N GLU A 31 0.47 -8.96 11.68
CA GLU A 31 0.61 -7.99 12.79
C GLU A 31 1.98 -8.13 13.49
N ALA A 32 2.44 -9.36 13.73
CA ALA A 32 3.76 -9.59 14.30
C ALA A 32 4.88 -9.08 13.38
N GLN A 33 4.79 -9.33 12.07
CA GLN A 33 5.76 -8.84 11.08
C GLN A 33 5.74 -7.31 10.94
N GLY A 34 4.56 -6.70 10.93
CA GLY A 34 4.37 -5.26 10.91
C GLY A 34 4.93 -4.59 12.17
N SER A 35 4.71 -5.19 13.35
CA SER A 35 5.29 -4.71 14.59
C SER A 35 6.82 -4.83 14.59
N ALA A 36 7.38 -5.89 13.99
CA ALA A 36 8.83 -6.06 13.82
C ALA A 36 9.46 -5.03 12.87
N LEU A 37 8.70 -4.53 11.89
CA LEU A 37 9.10 -3.40 11.04
C LEU A 37 9.11 -2.06 11.81
N GLY A 38 8.43 -1.99 12.96
CA GLY A 38 8.31 -0.79 13.78
C GLY A 38 6.96 -0.06 13.64
N ALA A 39 5.96 -0.67 13.00
CA ALA A 39 4.61 -0.11 12.95
C ALA A 39 3.91 -0.23 14.32
N PRO A 40 3.12 0.78 14.74
CA PRO A 40 2.35 0.71 15.99
C PRO A 40 1.33 -0.44 15.96
N ARG A 41 1.25 -1.22 17.04
CA ARG A 41 0.32 -2.36 17.13
C ARG A 41 -1.16 -1.97 17.02
N ILE A 42 -1.50 -0.74 17.38
CA ILE A 42 -2.88 -0.25 17.33
C ILE A 42 -3.36 0.05 15.91
N VAL A 43 -2.45 0.42 14.99
CA VAL A 43 -2.81 0.74 13.61
C VAL A 43 -2.83 -0.48 12.72
N LEU A 44 -2.02 -1.50 13.05
CA LEU A 44 -1.92 -2.72 12.24
C LEU A 44 -3.29 -3.35 11.94
N PRO A 45 -4.16 -3.71 12.90
CA PRO A 45 -5.44 -4.32 12.57
C PRO A 45 -6.35 -3.45 11.69
N LEU A 46 -6.12 -2.13 11.62
CA LEU A 46 -6.88 -1.20 10.80
C LEU A 46 -6.38 -1.11 9.35
N VAL A 47 -5.08 -1.30 9.11
CA VAL A 47 -4.46 -1.13 7.78
C VAL A 47 -5.16 -1.96 6.69
N PRO A 48 -5.46 -3.26 6.86
CA PRO A 48 -6.11 -4.04 5.80
C PRO A 48 -7.50 -3.51 5.44
N TRP A 49 -8.25 -3.00 6.42
CA TRP A 49 -9.56 -2.40 6.19
C TRP A 49 -9.46 -1.07 5.44
N ILE A 50 -8.46 -0.25 5.79
CA ILE A 50 -8.17 1.00 5.08
C ILE A 50 -7.77 0.70 3.64
N GLU A 51 -6.87 -0.26 3.41
CA GLU A 51 -6.46 -0.66 2.06
C GLU A 51 -7.63 -1.17 1.22
N LEU A 52 -8.50 -1.99 1.81
CA LEU A 52 -9.69 -2.51 1.14
C LEU A 52 -10.67 -1.39 0.79
N ALA A 53 -10.93 -0.47 1.72
CA ALA A 53 -11.84 0.65 1.49
C ALA A 53 -11.31 1.58 0.40
N LEU A 54 -10.03 1.98 0.48
CA LEU A 54 -9.40 2.82 -0.54
C LEU A 54 -9.38 2.11 -1.89
N GLY A 55 -9.01 0.82 -1.93
CA GLY A 55 -8.97 0.05 -3.16
C GLY A 55 -10.35 -0.09 -3.83
N ALA A 56 -11.39 -0.39 -3.05
CA ALA A 56 -12.75 -0.49 -3.56
C ALA A 56 -13.26 0.85 -4.09
N LEU A 57 -13.05 1.94 -3.34
CA LEU A 57 -13.47 3.29 -3.75
C LEU A 57 -12.75 3.76 -5.01
N LEU A 58 -11.46 3.44 -5.17
CA LEU A 58 -10.73 3.68 -6.41
C LEU A 58 -11.36 2.93 -7.56
N ILE A 59 -11.64 1.62 -7.43
CA ILE A 59 -12.24 0.80 -8.50
C ILE A 59 -13.60 1.34 -8.96
N VAL A 60 -14.46 1.76 -8.03
CA VAL A 60 -15.79 2.32 -8.36
C VAL A 60 -15.75 3.82 -8.64
N GLN A 61 -14.56 4.42 -8.63
CA GLN A 61 -14.30 5.83 -8.94
C GLN A 61 -15.02 6.83 -8.02
N ILE A 62 -15.33 6.44 -6.78
CA ILE A 62 -16.00 7.32 -5.79
C ILE A 62 -14.95 8.15 -5.04
N ALA A 63 -15.15 9.47 -5.01
CA ALA A 63 -14.26 10.43 -4.33
C ALA A 63 -12.78 10.26 -4.74
N ALA A 64 -12.53 9.93 -6.01
CA ALA A 64 -11.23 9.50 -6.51
C ALA A 64 -10.06 10.40 -6.10
N THR A 65 -10.23 11.72 -6.11
CA THR A 65 -9.21 12.69 -5.66
C THR A 65 -8.86 12.54 -4.18
N ALA A 66 -9.86 12.47 -3.30
CA ALA A 66 -9.63 12.32 -1.86
C ALA A 66 -9.02 10.93 -1.55
N VAL A 67 -9.51 9.91 -2.25
CA VAL A 67 -9.05 8.53 -2.09
C VAL A 67 -7.62 8.34 -2.60
N SER A 68 -7.24 8.98 -3.72
CA SER A 68 -5.87 8.92 -4.24
C SER A 68 -4.88 9.65 -3.33
N ILE A 69 -5.27 10.76 -2.71
CA ILE A 69 -4.46 11.43 -1.68
C ILE A 69 -4.26 10.50 -0.47
N ALA A 70 -5.32 9.86 0.02
CA ALA A 70 -5.24 8.92 1.13
C ALA A 70 -4.37 7.69 0.79
N ALA A 71 -4.48 7.17 -0.44
CA ALA A 71 -3.64 6.08 -0.93
C ALA A 71 -2.16 6.49 -1.01
N LEU A 72 -1.86 7.70 -1.50
CA LEU A 72 -0.50 8.26 -1.51
C LEU A 72 0.07 8.37 -0.10
N ALA A 73 -0.71 8.90 0.85
CA ALA A 73 -0.27 9.02 2.24
C ALA A 73 0.02 7.65 2.87
N LEU A 74 -0.85 6.67 2.61
CA LEU A 74 -0.69 5.31 3.11
C LEU A 74 0.56 4.63 2.50
N LEU A 75 0.69 4.65 1.18
CA LEU A 75 1.85 4.08 0.48
C LEU A 75 3.15 4.77 0.91
N GLY A 76 3.15 6.10 1.01
CA GLY A 76 4.27 6.88 1.50
C GLY A 76 4.69 6.50 2.91
N SER A 77 3.73 6.23 3.81
CA SER A 77 4.03 5.74 5.15
C SER A 77 4.72 4.38 5.15
N PHE A 78 4.34 3.48 4.22
CA PHE A 78 5.01 2.19 4.04
C PHE A 78 6.42 2.38 3.47
N SER A 79 6.58 3.21 2.44
CA SER A 79 7.88 3.57 1.85
C SER A 79 8.83 4.11 2.91
N LEU A 80 8.38 5.04 3.76
CA LEU A 80 9.16 5.62 4.85
C LEU A 80 9.61 4.54 5.84
N LEU A 81 8.72 3.65 6.26
CA LEU A 81 9.05 2.56 7.18
C LEU A 81 10.07 1.60 6.58
N LEU A 82 9.92 1.27 5.29
CA LEU A 82 10.85 0.41 4.56
C LEU A 82 12.23 1.07 4.39
N ALA A 83 12.26 2.33 3.95
CA ALA A 83 13.48 3.11 3.78
C ALA A 83 14.23 3.28 5.10
N PHE A 84 13.53 3.56 6.20
CA PHE A 84 14.11 3.69 7.52
C PHE A 84 14.78 2.39 8.01
N ASN A 85 14.13 1.25 7.79
CA ASN A 85 14.73 -0.05 8.13
C ASN A 85 15.96 -0.35 7.28
N LEU A 86 15.88 -0.11 5.97
CA LEU A 86 16.99 -0.35 5.05
C LEU A 86 18.18 0.56 5.35
N ALA A 87 17.94 1.84 5.65
CA ALA A 87 18.97 2.81 6.04
C ALA A 87 19.69 2.41 7.34
N ARG A 88 19.00 1.72 8.26
CA ARG A 88 19.59 1.15 9.48
C ARG A 88 20.22 -0.23 9.28
N GLY A 89 20.33 -0.71 8.03
CA GLY A 89 20.84 -2.05 7.72
C GLY A 89 19.93 -3.20 8.18
N ARG A 90 18.72 -2.90 8.68
CA ARG A 90 17.77 -3.92 9.14
C ARG A 90 17.01 -4.46 7.93
N ARG A 91 16.96 -5.79 7.83
CA ARG A 91 16.26 -6.49 6.74
C ARG A 91 15.18 -7.46 7.26
N PRO A 92 14.21 -6.98 8.07
CA PRO A 92 13.07 -7.80 8.48
C PRO A 92 12.25 -8.23 7.26
N VAL A 93 11.35 -9.20 7.45
CA VAL A 93 10.42 -9.63 6.40
C VAL A 93 9.49 -8.48 6.03
N CYS A 94 9.26 -8.27 4.72
CA CYS A 94 8.39 -7.19 4.26
C CYS A 94 6.92 -7.56 4.42
N ALA A 95 6.26 -7.00 5.44
CA ALA A 95 4.85 -7.26 5.75
C ALA A 95 3.84 -6.55 4.83
N CYS A 96 4.27 -5.67 3.92
CA CYS A 96 3.34 -4.83 3.14
C CYS A 96 2.41 -5.60 2.20
N PHE A 97 2.74 -6.84 1.84
CA PHE A 97 1.91 -7.72 1.01
C PHE A 97 1.66 -9.08 1.68
N GLY A 98 1.73 -9.13 3.01
CA GLY A 98 1.54 -10.36 3.78
C GLY A 98 2.41 -11.52 3.28
N GLU A 99 1.78 -12.67 3.05
CA GLU A 99 2.40 -13.92 2.58
C GLU A 99 3.12 -13.80 1.23
N TRP A 100 2.75 -12.84 0.38
CA TRP A 100 3.36 -12.68 -0.94
C TRP A 100 4.75 -12.05 -0.88
N SER A 101 5.18 -11.61 0.31
CA SER A 101 6.39 -10.85 0.51
C SER A 101 7.20 -11.36 1.71
N THR A 102 7.35 -12.67 1.82
CA THR A 102 8.17 -13.35 2.86
C THR A 102 9.68 -13.18 2.66
N LYS A 103 10.12 -12.58 1.56
CA LYS A 103 11.53 -12.29 1.30
C LYS A 103 12.06 -11.19 2.24
N PRO A 104 13.34 -11.27 2.66
CA PRO A 104 13.98 -10.18 3.40
C PRO A 104 13.82 -8.84 2.70
N LEU A 105 13.67 -7.77 3.48
CA LEU A 105 13.58 -6.42 2.94
C LEU A 105 14.84 -6.09 2.14
N GLY A 106 14.62 -5.43 1.01
CA GLY A 106 15.62 -5.10 0.00
C GLY A 106 15.09 -4.03 -0.95
N PRO A 107 15.97 -3.47 -1.81
CA PRO A 107 15.66 -2.30 -2.64
C PRO A 107 14.46 -2.50 -3.57
N GLY A 108 14.24 -3.73 -4.06
CA GLY A 108 13.11 -4.06 -4.93
C GLY A 108 11.74 -3.79 -4.30
N HIS A 109 11.62 -3.84 -2.97
CA HIS A 109 10.37 -3.51 -2.28
C HIS A 109 10.07 -2.00 -2.33
N LEU A 110 11.10 -1.15 -2.26
CA LEU A 110 10.96 0.30 -2.44
C LEU A 110 10.60 0.63 -3.89
N VAL A 111 11.21 -0.04 -4.86
CA VAL A 111 10.86 0.14 -6.29
C VAL A 111 9.38 -0.21 -6.53
N ARG A 112 8.93 -1.37 -6.02
CA ARG A 112 7.51 -1.77 -6.14
C ARG A 112 6.58 -0.72 -5.52
N ASN A 113 6.89 -0.23 -4.32
CA ASN A 113 6.03 0.75 -3.67
C ASN A 113 6.06 2.10 -4.40
N GLY A 114 7.23 2.52 -4.90
CA GLY A 114 7.37 3.73 -5.72
C GLY A 114 6.58 3.67 -7.04
N VAL A 115 6.47 2.49 -7.66
CA VAL A 115 5.59 2.30 -8.84
C VAL A 115 4.11 2.50 -8.47
N LEU A 116 3.68 1.99 -7.30
CA LEU A 116 2.30 2.19 -6.83
C LEU A 116 2.03 3.64 -6.45
N GLU A 117 3.00 4.33 -5.84
CA GLU A 117 2.93 5.77 -5.57
C GLU A 117 2.81 6.56 -6.88
N ALA A 118 3.60 6.22 -7.91
CA ALA A 118 3.50 6.85 -9.22
C ALA A 118 2.12 6.65 -9.86
N LEU A 119 1.54 5.44 -9.77
CA LEU A 119 0.16 5.20 -10.20
C LEU A 119 -0.83 6.06 -9.42
N ALA A 120 -0.67 6.20 -8.12
CA ALA A 120 -1.55 7.03 -7.30
C ALA A 120 -1.44 8.53 -7.66
N VAL A 121 -0.25 9.02 -8.04
CA VAL A 121 -0.08 10.38 -8.61
C VAL A 121 -0.81 10.52 -9.95
N VAL A 122 -0.69 9.53 -10.85
CA VAL A 122 -1.41 9.56 -12.14
C VAL A 122 -2.91 9.64 -11.92
N VAL A 123 -3.46 8.82 -11.00
CA VAL A 123 -4.89 8.86 -10.64
C VAL A 123 -5.27 10.22 -10.07
N LEU A 124 -4.46 10.76 -9.15
CA LEU A 124 -4.72 12.07 -8.56
C LEU A 124 -4.80 13.15 -9.64
N VAL A 125 -3.79 13.25 -10.52
CA VAL A 125 -3.75 14.24 -11.61
C VAL A 125 -4.93 14.06 -12.56
N ALA A 126 -5.25 12.82 -12.95
CA ALA A 126 -6.37 12.54 -13.86
C ALA A 126 -7.76 12.71 -13.22
N SER A 127 -7.84 12.75 -11.88
CA SER A 127 -9.09 12.97 -11.14
C SER A 127 -9.44 14.45 -10.97
N VAL A 128 -8.45 15.34 -11.09
CA VAL A 128 -8.63 16.80 -10.98
C VAL A 128 -8.63 17.52 -12.34
N ALA A 129 -8.21 16.82 -13.40
CA ALA A 129 -8.28 17.26 -14.79
C ALA A 129 -9.63 16.90 -15.42
#